data_AF-A0A2A5X184-F1
#
_entry.id   AF-A0A2A5X184-F1
#
_cell.length_a   1.000
_cell.length_b   1.000
_cell.length_c   1.000
_cell.angle_alpha   90.00
_cell.angle_beta   90.00
_cell.angle_gamma   90.00
#
_symmetry.space_group_name_H-M   'P 1'
#
loop_
_entity.id
_entity.type
_entity.pdbx_description
1 polymer ?
#
loop_
_entity_poly.entity_id
_entity_poly.type
_entity_poly.pdbx_seq_one_letter_code
_entity_poly.pdbx_strand_id
1 'polypeptide(L)'
;MKKNILILFMLISQSCNDLPNYEVCQSEMCNYLIENSSYVHEINGFYIVSSDEIPTKEYGFNHTSIDVFNKVIKLFGSFLDQDNDGNIDQQYLQLSTGLSGNLAFVIGHRDFVDEITHKTERKYGVYGMGFFSDSWPYVPTYDGTDFLVNELNSSMWRPEHFDASWEETFHTITEAYNRIDKDFKFSEGGYLRKLMDDDISDGTYDISEQNNLENGNYDNVTAVNEYIHQIWQINFSGQSDILNVHQKKALDFMVQKGVPMTVNPEYKFIIGERIK
;
A
#
# COMPACT_ATOMS: atom_id res chain seq x y z
N MET A 1 -33.72 -59.61 -26.54
CA MET A 1 -33.50 -59.28 -25.11
C MET A 1 -32.77 -57.95 -25.04
N LYS A 2 -33.44 -56.86 -24.66
CA LYS A 2 -32.84 -55.52 -24.51
C LYS A 2 -32.29 -55.39 -23.09
N LYS A 3 -31.02 -55.02 -22.95
CA LYS A 3 -30.38 -54.68 -21.67
C LYS A 3 -30.73 -53.25 -21.30
N ASN A 4 -31.39 -53.05 -20.16
CA ASN A 4 -31.58 -51.74 -19.55
C ASN A 4 -30.27 -51.35 -18.85
N ILE A 5 -29.65 -50.27 -19.29
CA ILE A 5 -28.58 -49.59 -18.57
C ILE A 5 -29.26 -48.46 -17.77
N LEU A 6 -29.24 -48.59 -16.45
CA LEU A 6 -29.70 -47.55 -15.53
C LEU A 6 -28.54 -46.55 -15.36
N ILE A 7 -28.64 -45.38 -15.98
CA ILE A 7 -27.69 -44.28 -15.78
C ILE A 7 -28.12 -43.54 -14.50
N LEU A 8 -27.33 -43.71 -13.44
CA LEU A 8 -27.49 -42.97 -12.19
C LEU A 8 -26.93 -41.56 -12.40
N PHE A 9 -27.79 -40.58 -12.62
CA PHE A 9 -27.41 -39.17 -12.58
C PHE A 9 -27.16 -38.79 -11.12
N MET A 10 -25.89 -38.71 -10.72
CA MET A 10 -25.49 -37.95 -9.53
C MET A 10 -25.68 -36.46 -9.86
N LEU A 11 -26.79 -35.90 -9.40
CA LEU A 11 -26.95 -34.46 -9.25
C LEU A 11 -25.98 -34.01 -8.15
N ILE A 12 -24.83 -33.47 -8.54
CA ILE A 12 -24.00 -32.65 -7.67
C ILE A 12 -24.80 -31.37 -7.44
N SER A 13 -25.53 -31.31 -6.32
CA SER A 13 -26.04 -30.05 -5.81
C SER A 13 -24.84 -29.22 -5.36
N GLN A 14 -24.34 -28.35 -6.24
CA GLN A 14 -23.55 -27.21 -5.79
C GLN A 14 -24.47 -26.38 -4.89
N SER A 15 -24.20 -26.37 -3.58
CA SER A 15 -24.85 -25.42 -2.70
C SER A 15 -24.31 -24.04 -3.06
N CYS A 16 -25.18 -23.21 -3.62
CA CYS A 16 -25.01 -21.78 -3.54
C CYS A 16 -25.25 -21.36 -2.08
N ASN A 17 -24.40 -20.44 -1.61
CA ASN A 17 -24.54 -19.62 -0.40
C ASN A 17 -24.34 -20.34 0.93
N ASP A 18 -23.09 -20.62 1.28
CA ASP A 18 -22.63 -20.41 2.65
C ASP A 18 -21.59 -19.29 2.61
N LEU A 19 -22.06 -18.04 2.73
CA LEU A 19 -21.18 -16.97 3.22
C LEU A 19 -20.70 -17.43 4.60
N PRO A 20 -19.39 -17.36 4.91
CA PRO A 20 -18.90 -17.77 6.22
C PRO A 20 -19.71 -17.05 7.30
N ASN A 21 -20.20 -17.79 8.29
CA ASN A 21 -20.69 -17.19 9.53
C ASN A 21 -19.58 -16.24 10.00
N TYR A 22 -19.90 -14.94 10.12
CA TYR A 22 -18.97 -13.93 10.61
C TYR A 22 -18.28 -14.46 11.88
N GLU A 23 -17.00 -14.81 11.78
CA GLU A 23 -16.22 -15.15 12.96
C GLU A 23 -16.20 -13.88 13.81
N VAL A 24 -16.72 -13.99 15.03
CA VAL A 24 -16.67 -12.89 15.99
C VAL A 24 -15.20 -12.58 16.20
N CYS A 25 -14.79 -11.42 15.70
CA CYS A 25 -13.40 -11.04 15.69
C CYS A 25 -12.94 -10.75 17.13
N GLN A 26 -11.71 -11.10 17.47
CA GLN A 26 -11.23 -11.05 18.86
C GLN A 26 -11.08 -9.60 19.39
N SER A 27 -11.01 -8.60 18.52
CA SER A 27 -10.84 -7.18 18.89
C SER A 27 -12.05 -6.32 18.54
N GLU A 28 -12.28 -5.27 19.33
CA GLU A 28 -13.33 -4.28 19.06
C GLU A 28 -13.10 -3.56 17.72
N MET A 29 -11.84 -3.28 17.39
CA MET A 29 -11.48 -2.66 16.11
C MET A 29 -11.87 -3.56 14.93
N CYS A 30 -11.54 -4.85 14.96
CA CYS A 30 -11.91 -5.75 13.88
C CYS A 30 -13.43 -5.83 13.70
N ASN A 31 -14.20 -5.97 14.79
CA ASN A 31 -15.66 -5.97 14.70
C ASN A 31 -16.19 -4.68 14.07
N TYR A 32 -15.65 -3.52 14.46
CA TYR A 32 -15.98 -2.25 13.82
C TYR A 32 -15.67 -2.24 12.32
N LEU A 33 -14.50 -2.73 11.92
CA LEU A 33 -14.11 -2.78 10.50
C LEU A 33 -15.03 -3.72 9.69
N ILE A 34 -15.38 -4.90 10.21
CA ILE A 34 -16.33 -5.83 9.59
C ILE A 34 -17.71 -5.18 9.44
N GLU A 35 -18.19 -4.46 10.45
CA GLU A 35 -19.51 -3.82 10.44
C GLU A 35 -19.59 -2.68 9.43
N ASN A 36 -18.48 -1.94 9.23
CA ASN A 36 -18.50 -0.67 8.50
C ASN A 36 -17.79 -0.74 7.14
N SER A 37 -17.12 -1.83 6.79
CA SER A 37 -16.45 -2.03 5.50
C SER A 37 -17.11 -3.14 4.70
N SER A 38 -16.98 -3.11 3.37
CA SER A 38 -17.52 -4.16 2.50
C SER A 38 -16.55 -5.34 2.36
N TYR A 39 -15.24 -5.06 2.41
CA TYR A 39 -14.18 -6.07 2.39
C TYR A 39 -13.18 -5.84 3.53
N VAL A 40 -12.71 -6.92 4.14
CA VAL A 40 -11.75 -6.90 5.26
C VAL A 40 -10.76 -8.05 5.12
N HIS A 41 -9.48 -7.72 5.13
CA HIS A 41 -8.37 -8.66 5.10
C HIS A 41 -7.40 -8.34 6.23
N GLU A 42 -6.83 -9.37 6.84
CA GLU A 42 -5.94 -9.25 7.99
C GLU A 42 -4.63 -9.99 7.72
N ILE A 43 -3.52 -9.32 8.06
CA ILE A 43 -2.17 -9.88 7.99
C ILE A 43 -1.54 -9.72 9.38
N ASN A 44 -1.64 -10.76 10.22
CA ASN A 44 -1.07 -10.75 11.58
C ASN A 44 -1.47 -9.51 12.40
N GLY A 45 -2.75 -9.12 12.36
CA GLY A 45 -3.31 -7.95 13.03
C GLY A 45 -3.22 -6.64 12.26
N PHE A 46 -2.54 -6.58 11.12
CA PHE A 46 -2.61 -5.45 10.19
C PHE A 46 -3.85 -5.58 9.31
N TYR A 47 -4.75 -4.60 9.37
CA TYR A 47 -6.01 -4.64 8.62
C TYR A 47 -5.94 -3.82 7.34
N ILE A 48 -6.40 -4.44 6.25
CA ILE A 48 -6.67 -3.80 4.97
C ILE A 48 -8.18 -3.87 4.77
N VAL A 49 -8.82 -2.72 4.52
CA VAL A 49 -10.28 -2.63 4.39
C VAL A 49 -10.67 -1.82 3.17
N SER A 50 -11.85 -2.12 2.62
CA SER A 50 -12.40 -1.38 1.48
C SER A 50 -13.91 -1.24 1.54
N SER A 51 -14.43 -0.12 1.02
CA SER A 51 -15.84 -0.01 0.64
C SER A 51 -16.13 -0.83 -0.63
N ASP A 52 -17.41 -0.98 -1.00
CA ASP A 52 -17.83 -1.58 -2.28
C ASP A 52 -18.02 -0.56 -3.40
N GLU A 53 -17.76 0.72 -3.14
CA GLU A 53 -17.96 1.82 -4.08
C GLU A 53 -17.08 1.66 -5.33
N ILE A 54 -17.64 2.02 -6.48
CA ILE A 54 -16.96 1.84 -7.77
C ILE A 54 -15.81 2.87 -7.87
N PRO A 55 -14.55 2.44 -8.13
CA PRO A 55 -13.43 3.35 -8.35
C PRO A 55 -13.63 4.28 -9.54
N THR A 56 -12.84 5.35 -9.61
CA THR A 56 -12.81 6.27 -10.75
C THR A 56 -12.48 5.54 -12.06
N LYS A 57 -13.09 6.02 -13.14
CA LYS A 57 -12.85 5.54 -14.52
C LYS A 57 -12.02 6.51 -15.36
N GLU A 58 -11.56 7.60 -14.74
CA GLU A 58 -10.84 8.68 -15.42
C GLU A 58 -9.60 8.18 -16.18
N TYR A 59 -8.97 7.11 -15.69
CA TYR A 59 -7.77 6.51 -16.26
C TYR A 59 -8.04 5.41 -17.30
N GLY A 60 -9.29 5.29 -17.79
CA GLY A 60 -9.63 4.44 -18.93
C GLY A 60 -9.88 2.98 -18.61
N PHE A 61 -9.90 2.60 -17.33
CA PHE A 61 -10.19 1.25 -16.90
C PHE A 61 -11.56 1.12 -16.20
N ASN A 62 -12.14 -0.08 -16.22
CA ASN A 62 -13.45 -0.37 -15.63
C ASN A 62 -13.32 -1.41 -14.52
N HIS A 63 -12.79 -0.97 -13.37
CA HIS A 63 -12.54 -1.80 -12.21
C HIS A 63 -13.67 -1.80 -11.20
N THR A 64 -13.66 -2.82 -10.37
CA THR A 64 -14.48 -2.91 -9.16
C THR A 64 -13.63 -2.61 -7.92
N SER A 65 -14.27 -2.27 -6.83
CA SER A 65 -13.63 -2.12 -5.51
C SER A 65 -12.85 -3.38 -5.10
N ILE A 66 -13.40 -4.57 -5.37
CA ILE A 66 -12.72 -5.83 -5.04
C ILE A 66 -11.44 -6.05 -5.87
N ASP A 67 -11.36 -5.53 -7.09
CA ASP A 67 -10.12 -5.61 -7.90
C ASP A 67 -8.99 -4.82 -7.24
N VAL A 68 -9.28 -3.58 -6.83
CA VAL A 68 -8.33 -2.70 -6.13
C VAL A 68 -7.89 -3.31 -4.81
N PHE A 69 -8.87 -3.79 -4.02
CA PHE A 69 -8.62 -4.44 -2.75
C PHE A 69 -7.68 -5.66 -2.88
N ASN A 70 -7.95 -6.53 -3.86
CA ASN A 70 -7.11 -7.69 -4.13
C ASN A 70 -5.68 -7.30 -4.57
N LYS A 71 -5.54 -6.23 -5.37
CA LYS A 71 -4.21 -5.74 -5.77
C LYS A 71 -3.42 -5.26 -4.56
N VAL A 72 -4.03 -4.45 -3.69
CA VAL A 72 -3.38 -3.95 -2.48
C VAL A 72 -2.92 -5.09 -1.56
N ILE A 73 -3.75 -6.11 -1.35
CA ILE A 73 -3.36 -7.30 -0.55
C ILE A 73 -2.12 -7.96 -1.14
N LYS A 74 -2.06 -8.11 -2.47
CA LYS A 74 -0.90 -8.69 -3.15
C LYS A 74 0.34 -7.83 -3.05
N LEU A 75 0.21 -6.50 -3.12
CA LEU A 75 1.33 -5.56 -2.95
C LEU A 75 1.93 -5.68 -1.55
N PHE A 76 1.10 -5.63 -0.50
CA PHE A 76 1.59 -5.87 0.87
C PHE A 76 2.19 -7.27 1.04
N GLY A 77 1.55 -8.29 0.46
CA GLY A 77 2.09 -9.65 0.42
C GLY A 77 3.49 -9.67 -0.18
N SER A 78 3.67 -9.07 -1.35
CA SER A 78 4.97 -9.01 -2.02
C SER A 78 6.02 -8.23 -1.24
N PHE A 79 5.65 -7.13 -0.58
CA PHE A 79 6.60 -6.37 0.25
C PHE A 79 7.09 -7.17 1.46
N LEU A 80 6.25 -8.05 2.00
CA LEU A 80 6.55 -8.86 3.18
C LEU A 80 7.15 -10.24 2.85
N ASP A 81 7.06 -10.69 1.60
CA ASP A 81 7.57 -11.96 1.08
C ASP A 81 8.37 -11.69 -0.20
N GLN A 82 9.67 -11.41 -0.05
CA GLN A 82 10.54 -11.11 -1.18
C GLN A 82 11.11 -12.37 -1.83
N ASP A 83 11.11 -13.52 -1.14
CA ASP A 83 11.52 -14.80 -1.73
C ASP A 83 10.37 -15.53 -2.47
N ASN A 84 9.15 -15.03 -2.34
CA ASN A 84 7.91 -15.49 -2.96
C ASN A 84 7.56 -16.93 -2.58
N ASP A 85 7.73 -17.31 -1.30
CA ASP A 85 7.36 -18.63 -0.79
C ASP A 85 5.96 -18.70 -0.17
N GLY A 86 5.29 -17.56 -0.06
CA GLY A 86 3.95 -17.38 0.52
C GLY A 86 3.96 -17.08 2.02
N ASN A 87 5.11 -16.90 2.65
CA ASN A 87 5.26 -16.57 4.07
C ASN A 87 5.98 -15.23 4.23
N ILE A 88 5.73 -14.55 5.35
CA ILE A 88 6.47 -13.33 5.67
C ILE A 88 7.94 -13.68 5.92
N ASP A 89 8.86 -13.02 5.20
CA ASP A 89 10.30 -13.24 5.40
C ASP A 89 10.70 -12.92 6.83
N GLN A 90 11.65 -13.69 7.36
CA GLN A 90 12.15 -13.53 8.72
C GLN A 90 12.62 -12.10 9.04
N GLN A 91 13.19 -11.40 8.05
CA GLN A 91 13.66 -10.01 8.22
C GLN A 91 12.53 -8.99 8.32
N TYR A 92 11.32 -9.30 7.85
CA TYR A 92 10.16 -8.41 7.86
C TYR A 92 9.17 -8.69 8.99
N LEU A 93 9.48 -9.59 9.92
CA LEU A 93 8.61 -9.84 11.09
C LEU A 93 8.45 -8.60 11.98
N GLN A 94 9.52 -7.80 12.15
CA GLN A 94 9.43 -6.56 12.92
C GLN A 94 8.59 -5.51 12.18
N LEU A 95 8.72 -5.43 10.85
CA LEU A 95 7.90 -4.58 10.00
C LEU A 95 6.41 -4.98 10.07
N SER A 96 6.10 -6.28 9.95
CA SER A 96 4.75 -6.83 10.12
C SER A 96 4.17 -6.48 11.50
N THR A 97 4.98 -6.57 12.56
CA THR A 97 4.57 -6.12 13.91
C THR A 97 4.30 -4.62 13.94
N GLY A 98 5.15 -3.81 13.28
CA GLY A 98 4.95 -2.37 13.15
C GLY A 98 3.67 -1.99 12.44
N LEU A 99 3.34 -2.66 11.35
CA LEU A 99 2.08 -2.51 10.63
C LEU A 99 0.90 -2.83 11.55
N SER A 100 0.88 -4.03 12.15
CA SER A 100 -0.24 -4.48 12.99
C SER A 100 -0.51 -3.61 14.22
N GLY A 101 0.55 -3.08 14.84
CA GLY A 101 0.44 -2.30 16.07
C GLY A 101 0.10 -0.83 15.86
N ASN A 102 0.27 -0.30 14.65
CA ASN A 102 0.23 1.14 14.43
C ASN A 102 -0.62 1.59 13.25
N LEU A 103 -0.93 0.70 12.29
CA LEU A 103 -1.48 1.08 11.00
C LEU A 103 -2.70 0.23 10.60
N ALA A 104 -3.58 0.84 9.82
CA ALA A 104 -4.60 0.17 9.02
C ALA A 104 -4.60 0.80 7.63
N PHE A 105 -4.91 0.02 6.60
CA PHE A 105 -4.99 0.52 5.23
C PHE A 105 -6.45 0.55 4.77
N VAL A 106 -6.90 1.70 4.26
CA VAL A 106 -8.31 1.99 4.01
C VAL A 106 -8.49 2.44 2.56
N ILE A 107 -9.30 1.70 1.81
CA ILE A 107 -9.56 1.94 0.38
C ILE A 107 -11.02 2.34 0.18
N GLY A 108 -11.28 3.41 -0.56
CA GLY A 108 -12.66 3.77 -0.90
C GLY A 108 -12.80 5.20 -1.40
N HIS A 109 -14.03 5.68 -1.50
CA HIS A 109 -14.29 7.09 -1.76
C HIS A 109 -13.91 7.92 -0.53
N ARG A 110 -13.71 9.22 -0.73
CA ARG A 110 -13.22 10.12 0.33
C ARG A 110 -14.01 10.04 1.63
N ASP A 111 -15.34 10.09 1.57
CA ASP A 111 -16.17 10.07 2.77
C ASP A 111 -15.97 8.79 3.60
N PHE A 112 -15.88 7.63 2.94
CA PHE A 112 -15.60 6.35 3.58
C PHE A 112 -14.20 6.34 4.20
N VAL A 113 -13.18 6.74 3.42
CA VAL A 113 -11.79 6.74 3.88
C VAL A 113 -11.64 7.66 5.09
N ASP A 114 -12.17 8.89 5.02
CA ASP A 114 -12.11 9.87 6.11
C ASP A 114 -12.81 9.34 7.37
N GLU A 115 -13.98 8.69 7.25
CA GLU A 115 -14.69 8.14 8.40
C GLU A 115 -13.89 7.02 9.09
N ILE A 116 -13.43 6.03 8.33
CA ILE A 116 -12.74 4.85 8.89
C ILE A 116 -11.37 5.26 9.46
N THR A 117 -10.59 6.08 8.74
CA THR A 117 -9.27 6.55 9.21
C THR A 117 -9.41 7.40 10.48
N HIS A 118 -10.40 8.31 10.53
CA HIS A 118 -10.67 9.10 11.74
C HIS A 118 -11.03 8.20 12.93
N LYS A 119 -11.89 7.20 12.72
CA LYS A 119 -12.33 6.31 13.81
C LYS A 119 -11.18 5.44 14.32
N THR A 120 -10.40 4.86 13.42
CA THR A 120 -9.28 3.99 13.77
C THR A 120 -8.24 4.73 14.60
N GLU A 121 -7.89 5.94 14.20
CA GLU A 121 -6.91 6.75 14.92
C GLU A 121 -7.45 7.20 16.29
N ARG A 122 -8.65 7.79 16.33
CA ARG A 122 -9.18 8.40 17.57
C ARG A 122 -9.59 7.39 18.62
N LYS A 123 -10.12 6.23 18.22
CA LYS A 123 -10.67 5.24 19.15
C LYS A 123 -9.69 4.11 19.45
N TYR A 124 -8.92 3.67 18.45
CA TYR A 124 -8.07 2.49 18.58
C TYR A 124 -6.57 2.83 18.59
N GLY A 125 -6.20 4.09 18.34
CA GLY A 125 -4.80 4.51 18.31
C GLY A 125 -4.03 3.97 17.10
N VAL A 126 -4.76 3.52 16.07
CA VAL A 126 -4.21 2.93 14.84
C VAL A 126 -4.38 3.96 13.73
N TYR A 127 -3.27 4.39 13.14
CA TYR A 127 -3.29 5.39 12.08
C TYR A 127 -3.78 4.78 10.76
N GLY A 128 -4.82 5.37 10.18
CA GLY A 128 -5.38 4.91 8.91
C GLY A 128 -4.66 5.53 7.71
N MET A 129 -3.96 4.72 6.92
CA MET A 129 -3.43 5.09 5.61
C MET A 129 -4.55 4.96 4.57
N GLY A 130 -4.85 6.05 3.87
CA GLY A 130 -5.98 6.12 2.94
C GLY A 130 -5.57 6.00 1.48
N PHE A 131 -6.28 5.19 0.70
CA PHE A 131 -6.24 5.19 -0.76
C PHE A 131 -7.61 5.63 -1.32
N PHE A 132 -7.65 6.84 -1.88
CA PHE A 132 -8.88 7.46 -2.39
C PHE A 132 -9.21 6.96 -3.81
N SER A 133 -9.96 5.87 -3.91
CA SER A 133 -10.23 5.16 -5.16
C SER A 133 -11.14 5.94 -6.12
N ASP A 134 -11.78 7.02 -5.67
CA ASP A 134 -12.61 7.94 -6.45
C ASP A 134 -11.82 9.00 -7.22
N SER A 135 -10.54 9.19 -6.90
CA SER A 135 -9.73 10.29 -7.42
C SER A 135 -8.32 9.87 -7.83
N TRP A 136 -7.76 8.87 -7.17
CA TRP A 136 -6.38 8.47 -7.40
C TRP A 136 -6.25 7.41 -8.51
N PRO A 137 -5.16 7.46 -9.30
CA PRO A 137 -4.93 6.51 -10.38
C PRO A 137 -4.87 5.06 -9.88
N TYR A 138 -5.64 4.19 -10.52
CA TYR A 138 -5.48 2.75 -10.41
C TYR A 138 -5.25 2.18 -11.80
N VAL A 139 -4.02 1.69 -12.03
CA VAL A 139 -3.59 1.16 -13.33
C VAL A 139 -3.20 -0.31 -13.13
N PRO A 140 -4.09 -1.26 -13.48
CA PRO A 140 -3.91 -2.68 -13.17
C PRO A 140 -2.68 -3.28 -13.86
N THR A 141 -2.32 -2.74 -15.02
CA THR A 141 -1.20 -3.18 -15.86
C THR A 141 0.13 -2.53 -15.48
N TYR A 142 0.15 -1.63 -14.48
CA TYR A 142 1.37 -1.02 -14.01
C TYR A 142 2.24 -2.05 -13.29
N ASP A 143 3.48 -2.20 -13.75
CA ASP A 143 4.47 -3.13 -13.23
C ASP A 143 5.70 -2.43 -12.63
N GLY A 144 5.67 -1.09 -12.56
CA GLY A 144 6.77 -0.26 -12.04
C GLY A 144 7.93 -0.10 -13.01
N THR A 145 7.78 -0.46 -14.28
CA THR A 145 8.80 -0.34 -15.33
C THR A 145 8.28 0.48 -16.53
N ASP A 146 9.02 0.47 -17.66
CA ASP A 146 8.64 1.14 -18.91
C ASP A 146 8.52 2.68 -18.88
N PHE A 147 9.32 3.36 -18.05
CA PHE A 147 9.50 4.81 -18.08
C PHE A 147 10.98 5.20 -18.00
N LEU A 148 11.32 6.39 -18.49
CA LEU A 148 12.67 6.96 -18.37
C LEU A 148 12.63 8.20 -17.47
N VAL A 149 13.61 8.30 -16.58
CA VAL A 149 13.79 9.47 -15.70
C VAL A 149 15.16 10.06 -15.98
N ASN A 150 15.20 11.38 -16.23
CA ASN A 150 16.47 12.08 -16.42
C ASN A 150 17.04 12.59 -15.09
N GLU A 151 16.15 13.07 -14.22
CA GLU A 151 16.48 13.58 -12.89
C GLU A 151 15.23 13.50 -11.99
N LEU A 152 15.45 13.36 -10.68
CA LEU A 152 14.42 13.56 -9.67
C LEU A 152 14.62 14.94 -9.06
N ASN A 153 13.80 15.91 -9.45
CA ASN A 153 13.96 17.31 -9.05
C ASN A 153 12.73 17.91 -8.38
N SER A 154 11.63 17.17 -8.24
CA SER A 154 10.38 17.66 -7.68
C SER A 154 9.53 16.55 -7.05
N SER A 155 8.83 16.89 -5.97
CA SER A 155 7.83 16.01 -5.34
C SER A 155 6.63 15.70 -6.24
N MET A 156 6.42 16.50 -7.29
CA MET A 156 5.38 16.30 -8.30
C MET A 156 5.69 15.17 -9.28
N TRP A 157 6.93 14.67 -9.30
CA TRP A 157 7.31 13.64 -10.27
C TRP A 157 6.59 12.31 -9.98
N ARG A 158 5.96 11.75 -11.03
CA ARG A 158 5.46 10.38 -11.10
C ARG A 158 5.72 9.80 -12.49
N PRO A 159 5.89 8.48 -12.63
CA PRO A 159 5.87 7.82 -13.92
C PRO A 159 4.59 8.10 -14.72
N GLU A 160 4.68 8.04 -16.05
CA GLU A 160 3.47 8.03 -16.88
C GLU A 160 2.65 6.76 -16.60
N HIS A 161 1.33 6.86 -16.55
CA HIS A 161 0.43 5.75 -16.21
C HIS A 161 0.70 5.10 -14.84
N PHE A 162 1.18 5.89 -13.89
CA PHE A 162 1.39 5.48 -12.52
C PHE A 162 0.14 4.88 -11.86
N ASP A 163 0.34 3.89 -11.00
CA ASP A 163 -0.68 3.29 -10.16
C ASP A 163 -0.45 3.71 -8.69
N ALA A 164 -1.33 4.54 -8.16
CA ALA A 164 -1.20 5.04 -6.79
C ALA A 164 -1.37 3.96 -5.71
N SER A 165 -1.85 2.76 -6.06
CA SER A 165 -1.79 1.64 -5.10
C SER A 165 -0.35 1.23 -4.76
N TRP A 166 0.61 1.40 -5.67
CA TRP A 166 2.04 1.16 -5.39
C TRP A 166 2.59 2.20 -4.42
N GLU A 167 2.25 3.48 -4.64
CA GLU A 167 2.62 4.59 -3.76
C GLU A 167 2.16 4.33 -2.33
N GLU A 168 0.86 4.14 -2.17
CA GLU A 168 0.24 4.15 -0.85
C GLU A 168 0.61 2.92 -0.04
N THR A 169 0.79 1.78 -0.70
CA THR A 169 1.30 0.59 -0.05
C THR A 169 2.75 0.79 0.38
N PHE A 170 3.61 1.38 -0.45
CA PHE A 170 4.98 1.73 -0.06
C PHE A 170 5.03 2.76 1.07
N HIS A 171 4.25 3.85 0.97
CA HIS A 171 4.10 4.86 2.02
C HIS A 171 3.66 4.25 3.35
N THR A 172 2.82 3.22 3.32
CA THR A 172 2.40 2.50 4.52
C THR A 172 3.54 1.66 5.11
N ILE A 173 4.34 1.00 4.26
CA ILE A 173 5.54 0.27 4.69
C ILE A 173 6.54 1.20 5.36
N THR A 174 6.86 2.34 4.74
CA THR A 174 7.84 3.30 5.27
C THR A 174 7.32 4.07 6.46
N GLU A 175 6.01 4.32 6.55
CA GLU A 175 5.38 4.87 7.77
C GLU A 175 5.45 3.88 8.94
N ALA A 176 5.37 2.57 8.68
CA ALA A 176 5.62 1.57 9.72
C ALA A 176 7.06 1.65 10.24
N TYR A 177 8.05 1.76 9.34
CA TYR A 177 9.45 2.02 9.71
C TYR A 177 9.60 3.31 10.52
N ASN A 178 8.96 4.39 10.07
CA ASN A 178 8.95 5.69 10.75
C ASN A 178 8.42 5.58 12.18
N ARG A 179 7.57 4.62 12.49
CA ARG A 179 7.02 4.42 13.84
C ARG A 179 7.89 3.52 14.71
N ILE A 180 8.46 2.46 14.16
CA ILE A 180 9.16 1.42 14.94
C ILE A 180 10.68 1.60 15.02
N ASP A 181 11.31 2.26 14.05
CA ASP A 181 12.75 2.52 14.05
C ASP A 181 13.00 3.97 14.51
N LYS A 182 13.91 4.13 15.47
CA LYS A 182 14.25 5.43 16.06
C LYS A 182 15.10 6.32 15.13
N ASP A 183 15.83 5.73 14.19
CA ASP A 183 16.71 6.46 13.27
C ASP A 183 16.03 6.67 11.91
N PHE A 184 15.05 5.83 11.54
CA PHE A 184 14.21 6.03 10.37
C PHE A 184 13.09 7.00 10.75
N LYS A 185 13.31 8.31 10.57
CA LYS A 185 12.33 9.35 10.93
C LYS A 185 12.17 10.39 9.84
N PHE A 186 10.92 10.81 9.63
CA PHE A 186 10.53 11.87 8.68
C PHE A 186 10.52 13.27 9.31
N SER A 187 10.46 13.34 10.63
CA SER A 187 10.43 14.59 11.37
C SER A 187 11.79 15.29 11.40
N GLU A 188 11.78 16.57 11.81
CA GLU A 188 13.00 17.34 12.04
C GLU A 188 14.00 16.60 12.94
N GLY A 189 15.29 16.67 12.59
CA GLY A 189 16.37 15.92 13.23
C GLY A 189 16.53 14.47 12.75
N GLY A 190 15.56 13.92 12.02
CA GLY A 190 15.68 12.63 11.34
C GLY A 190 16.67 12.68 10.18
N TYR A 191 17.36 11.56 9.92
CA TYR A 191 18.39 11.51 8.87
C TYR A 191 17.80 11.70 7.47
N LEU A 192 16.68 11.03 7.16
CA LEU A 192 15.98 11.18 5.88
C LEU A 192 15.48 12.62 5.68
N ARG A 193 14.93 13.23 6.73
CA ARG A 193 14.51 14.63 6.71
C ARG A 193 15.67 15.56 6.38
N LYS A 194 16.81 15.37 7.05
CA LYS A 194 18.00 16.16 6.78
C LYS A 194 18.48 16.02 5.32
N LEU A 195 18.47 14.80 4.76
CA LEU A 195 18.89 14.59 3.38
C LEU A 195 17.99 15.33 2.38
N MET A 196 16.66 15.30 2.58
CA MET A 196 15.73 16.06 1.75
C MET A 196 15.93 17.58 1.92
N ASP A 197 16.07 18.07 3.16
CA ASP A 197 16.31 19.49 3.43
C ASP A 197 17.63 19.98 2.79
N ASP A 198 18.70 19.16 2.86
CA ASP A 198 19.99 19.44 2.21
C ASP A 198 19.84 19.45 0.67
N ASP A 199 19.04 18.54 0.08
CA ASP A 199 18.73 18.48 -1.36
C ASP A 199 17.95 19.72 -1.86
N ILE A 200 16.97 20.18 -1.07
CA ILE A 200 16.23 21.42 -1.32
C ILE A 200 17.17 22.64 -1.21
N SER A 201 18.03 22.67 -0.18
CA SER A 201 18.98 23.77 0.02
C SER A 201 20.01 23.88 -1.11
N ASP A 202 20.40 22.76 -1.71
CA ASP A 202 21.30 22.72 -2.87
C ASP A 202 20.57 23.07 -4.20
N GLY A 203 19.25 23.23 -4.16
CA GLY A 203 18.41 23.61 -5.31
C GLY A 203 18.20 22.47 -6.31
N THR A 204 18.40 21.22 -5.89
CA THR A 204 18.28 20.03 -6.75
C THR A 204 16.98 19.26 -6.54
N TYR A 205 16.15 19.66 -5.56
CA TYR A 205 14.83 19.11 -5.33
C TYR A 205 13.84 20.21 -4.87
N ASP A 206 12.60 20.18 -5.35
CA ASP A 206 11.54 21.14 -5.01
C ASP A 206 10.28 20.46 -4.46
N ILE A 207 9.73 21.05 -3.40
CA ILE A 207 8.43 20.68 -2.82
C ILE A 207 7.41 21.82 -2.88
N SER A 208 7.80 22.99 -3.39
CA SER A 208 7.01 24.20 -3.28
C SER A 208 5.78 24.17 -4.18
N GLU A 209 5.89 23.56 -5.37
CA GLU A 209 4.76 23.40 -6.28
C GLU A 209 3.63 22.58 -5.64
N GLN A 210 3.95 21.40 -5.10
CA GLN A 210 2.96 20.55 -4.43
C GLN A 210 2.34 21.25 -3.23
N ASN A 211 3.16 21.91 -2.41
CA ASN A 211 2.65 22.65 -1.27
C ASN A 211 1.69 23.78 -1.66
N ASN A 212 1.93 24.44 -2.79
CA ASN A 212 0.99 25.43 -3.32
C ASN A 212 -0.32 24.78 -3.79
N LEU A 213 -0.27 23.64 -4.48
CA LEU A 213 -1.46 22.91 -4.93
C LEU A 213 -2.32 22.41 -3.76
N GLU A 214 -1.67 22.03 -2.65
CA GLU A 214 -2.33 21.57 -1.43
C GLU A 214 -2.67 22.71 -0.45
N ASN A 215 -2.58 23.99 -0.89
CA ASN A 215 -2.89 25.18 -0.09
C ASN A 215 -2.09 25.27 1.23
N GLY A 216 -0.84 24.85 1.23
CA GLY A 216 0.02 24.86 2.42
C GLY A 216 -0.10 23.61 3.31
N ASN A 217 -0.92 22.63 2.93
CA ASN A 217 -1.13 21.42 3.73
C ASN A 217 -0.11 20.30 3.43
N TYR A 218 0.76 20.48 2.44
CA TYR A 218 1.85 19.54 2.17
C TYR A 218 3.00 19.81 3.14
N ASP A 219 2.96 19.14 4.29
CA ASP A 219 3.98 19.33 5.31
C ASP A 219 5.29 18.60 4.96
N ASN A 220 6.36 19.02 5.62
CA ASN A 220 7.68 18.45 5.36
C ASN A 220 7.83 17.00 5.89
N VAL A 221 6.87 16.46 6.66
CA VAL A 221 6.90 15.05 7.09
C VAL A 221 6.38 14.18 5.97
N THR A 222 5.23 14.55 5.40
CA THR A 222 4.64 13.98 4.19
C THR A 222 5.63 14.04 3.03
N ALA A 223 6.31 15.19 2.86
CA ALA A 223 7.30 15.37 1.80
C ALA A 223 8.48 14.40 1.88
N VAL A 224 8.93 14.00 3.09
CA VAL A 224 10.01 13.02 3.22
C VAL A 224 9.55 11.64 2.78
N ASN A 225 8.31 11.25 3.10
CA ASN A 225 7.78 9.95 2.71
C ASN A 225 7.66 9.85 1.17
N GLU A 226 7.19 10.93 0.54
CA GLU A 226 7.17 11.06 -0.91
C GLU A 226 8.56 10.96 -1.52
N TYR A 227 9.51 11.75 -0.99
CA TYR A 227 10.87 11.81 -1.48
C TYR A 227 11.52 10.41 -1.53
N ILE A 228 11.34 9.61 -0.48
CA ILE A 228 11.87 8.26 -0.43
C ILE A 228 11.10 7.28 -1.32
N HIS A 229 9.79 7.47 -1.54
CA HIS A 229 9.01 6.70 -2.49
C HIS A 229 9.51 6.92 -3.92
N GLN A 230 9.72 8.17 -4.34
CA GLN A 230 10.21 8.47 -5.68
C GLN A 230 11.61 7.87 -5.91
N ILE A 231 12.50 7.98 -4.92
CA ILE A 231 13.83 7.35 -4.94
C ILE A 231 13.71 5.83 -5.05
N TRP A 232 12.81 5.23 -4.27
CA TRP A 232 12.54 3.79 -4.33
C TRP A 232 12.04 3.35 -5.70
N GLN A 233 11.10 4.08 -6.32
CA GLN A 233 10.55 3.78 -7.64
C GLN A 233 11.63 3.87 -8.74
N ILE A 234 12.51 4.87 -8.67
CA ILE A 234 13.66 5.01 -9.58
C ILE A 234 14.64 3.85 -9.40
N ASN A 235 14.94 3.45 -8.15
CA ASN A 235 15.78 2.29 -7.89
C ASN A 235 15.14 0.99 -8.38
N PHE A 236 13.86 0.78 -8.10
CA PHE A 236 13.10 -0.40 -8.52
C PHE A 236 13.15 -0.59 -10.04
N SER A 237 12.99 0.51 -10.80
CA SER A 237 13.08 0.50 -12.27
C SER A 237 14.52 0.38 -12.82
N GLY A 238 15.53 0.22 -11.95
CA GLY A 238 16.94 0.05 -12.37
C GLY A 238 17.62 1.33 -12.83
N GLN A 239 17.10 2.50 -12.46
CA GLN A 239 17.57 3.82 -12.93
C GLN A 239 18.30 4.62 -11.84
N SER A 240 18.79 3.98 -10.77
CA SER A 240 19.39 4.65 -9.59
C SER A 240 20.64 5.49 -9.90
N ASP A 241 21.27 5.32 -11.08
CA ASP A 241 22.40 6.13 -11.52
C ASP A 241 22.05 7.62 -11.65
N ILE A 242 20.79 7.96 -11.96
CA ILE A 242 20.31 9.33 -12.13
C ILE A 242 20.18 10.09 -10.81
N LEU A 243 20.13 9.37 -9.69
CA LEU A 243 19.94 9.97 -8.37
C LEU A 243 21.15 10.85 -8.01
N ASN A 244 20.88 12.01 -7.41
CA ASN A 244 21.92 12.91 -6.94
C ASN A 244 22.60 12.38 -5.64
N VAL A 245 23.56 13.13 -5.09
CA VAL A 245 24.33 12.69 -3.91
C VAL A 245 23.50 12.50 -2.64
N HIS A 246 22.45 13.29 -2.43
CA HIS A 246 21.57 13.19 -1.25
C HIS A 246 20.58 12.04 -1.42
N GLN A 247 20.00 11.92 -2.60
CA GLN A 247 19.09 10.85 -2.98
C GLN A 247 19.77 9.48 -2.91
N LYS A 248 21.02 9.36 -3.37
CA LYS A 248 21.84 8.14 -3.22
C LYS A 248 22.05 7.77 -1.76
N LYS A 249 22.34 8.74 -0.88
CA LYS A 249 22.45 8.49 0.57
C LYS A 249 21.13 8.05 1.20
N ALA A 250 20.01 8.59 0.73
CA ALA A 250 18.69 8.20 1.22
C ALA A 250 18.37 6.76 0.77
N LEU A 251 18.66 6.42 -0.48
CA LEU A 251 18.57 5.05 -1.00
C LEU A 251 19.44 4.08 -0.18
N ASP A 252 20.72 4.40 0.00
CA ASP A 252 21.65 3.56 0.79
C ASP A 252 21.14 3.38 2.23
N PHE A 253 20.56 4.42 2.83
CA PHE A 253 19.97 4.34 4.16
C PHE A 253 18.73 3.43 4.19
N MET A 254 17.83 3.52 3.21
CA MET A 254 16.68 2.61 3.09
C MET A 254 17.14 1.15 2.96
N VAL A 255 18.12 0.88 2.10
CA VAL A 255 18.72 -0.45 1.93
C VAL A 255 19.33 -0.95 3.24
N GLN A 256 20.12 -0.10 3.91
CA GLN A 256 20.74 -0.44 5.20
C GLN A 256 19.70 -0.77 6.28
N LYS A 257 18.57 -0.06 6.26
CA LYS A 257 17.46 -0.25 7.21
C LYS A 257 16.57 -1.44 6.86
N GLY A 258 16.83 -2.11 5.73
CA GLY A 258 16.09 -3.28 5.29
C GLY A 258 14.71 -2.93 4.75
N VAL A 259 14.51 -1.74 4.19
CA VAL A 259 13.27 -1.44 3.45
C VAL A 259 13.15 -2.43 2.28
N PRO A 260 11.97 -3.06 2.04
CA PRO A 260 11.75 -3.89 0.86
C PRO A 260 12.01 -3.10 -0.43
N MET A 261 13.06 -3.46 -1.17
CA MET A 261 13.49 -2.71 -2.36
C MET A 261 12.89 -3.24 -3.66
N THR A 262 12.11 -4.31 -3.61
CA THR A 262 11.46 -4.89 -4.78
C THR A 262 9.99 -5.20 -4.52
N VAL A 263 9.19 -5.25 -5.59
CA VAL A 263 7.82 -5.74 -5.60
C VAL A 263 7.68 -6.68 -6.80
N ASN A 264 7.01 -7.80 -6.59
CA ASN A 264 6.59 -8.71 -7.64
C ASN A 264 5.17 -8.30 -8.10
N PRO A 265 5.01 -7.66 -9.28
CA PRO A 265 3.70 -7.30 -9.81
C PRO A 265 2.78 -8.52 -10.02
N GLU A 266 3.39 -9.69 -10.22
CA GLU A 266 2.71 -10.96 -10.47
C GLU A 266 2.65 -11.85 -9.21
N TYR A 267 2.73 -11.25 -8.02
CA TYR A 267 2.67 -11.97 -6.75
C TYR A 267 1.38 -12.82 -6.66
N LYS A 268 1.56 -14.12 -6.40
CA LYS A 268 0.49 -15.13 -6.54
C LYS A 268 -0.13 -15.56 -5.21
N PHE A 269 0.59 -15.36 -4.12
CA PHE A 269 0.11 -15.76 -2.80
C PHE A 269 -0.80 -14.69 -2.20
N ILE A 270 -1.55 -15.12 -1.19
CA ILE A 270 -2.33 -14.23 -0.34
C ILE A 270 -1.82 -14.52 1.07
N ILE A 271 -1.08 -13.56 1.63
CA ILE A 271 -0.63 -13.65 3.02
C ILE A 271 -1.77 -13.16 3.91
N GLY A 272 -2.01 -13.86 5.02
CA GLY A 272 -3.08 -13.53 5.97
C GLY A 272 -4.43 -14.11 5.56
N GLU A 273 -5.51 -13.55 6.11
CA GLU A 273 -6.86 -14.09 5.97
C GLU A 273 -7.89 -13.05 5.55
N ARG A 274 -8.82 -13.48 4.69
CA ARG A 274 -10.00 -12.67 4.35
C ARG A 274 -11.06 -12.91 5.41
N ILE A 275 -11.39 -11.84 6.12
CA ILE A 275 -12.40 -11.83 7.18
C ILE A 275 -13.79 -11.50 6.62
N LYS A 276 -13.85 -10.63 5.60
CA LYS A 276 -15.08 -10.23 4.89
C LYS A 276 -14.81 -10.03 3.40
#